data_AF-A0A920HKN1-F1
#
_entry.id   AF-A0A920HKN1-F1
#
_cell.length_a   1.000
_cell.length_b   1.000
_cell.length_c   1.000
_cell.angle_alpha   90.00
_cell.angle_beta   90.00
_cell.angle_gamma   90.00
#
_symmetry.space_group_name_H-M   'P 1'
#
loop_
_entity.id
_entity.type
_entity.pdbx_description
1 polymer ?
#
loop_
_entity_poly.entity_id
_entity_poly.type
_entity_poly.pdbx_seq_one_letter_code
_entity_poly.pdbx_strand_id
1 'polypeptide(L)'
;MVTWPQVYQQKVRVGINKPDFSILVYPVITMDYNNQTWTFKSLFGDNPNKEIIYRYSNDLNVNKDTPPTILFILMMIWELHPKTVLNIILL
;
A
#
# COMPACT_ATOMS: atom_id res chain seq x y z
N MET A 1 15.60 36.54 15.24
CA MET A 1 15.14 36.20 13.88
C MET A 1 15.99 35.05 13.36
N VAL A 2 15.47 33.83 13.36
CA VAL A 2 16.17 32.64 12.82
C VAL A 2 15.79 32.53 11.35
N THR A 3 16.74 32.80 10.45
CA THR A 3 16.53 32.64 9.01
C THR A 3 16.90 31.22 8.61
N TRP A 4 15.91 30.44 8.23
CA TRP A 4 16.12 29.10 7.67
C TRP A 4 16.83 29.20 6.32
N PRO A 5 17.80 28.31 6.00
CA PRO A 5 18.42 28.23 4.68
C PRO A 5 17.37 27.97 3.59
N GLN A 6 17.52 28.62 2.44
CA GLN A 6 16.64 28.53 1.25
C GLN A 6 16.49 27.12 0.64
N VAL A 7 17.11 26.10 1.23
CA VAL A 7 17.13 24.71 0.75
C VAL A 7 15.72 24.07 0.76
N TYR A 8 14.79 24.59 1.56
CA TYR A 8 13.41 24.09 1.62
C TYR A 8 12.47 24.62 0.52
N GLN A 9 12.94 25.49 -0.38
CA GLN A 9 12.13 26.01 -1.49
C GLN A 9 12.37 25.29 -2.83
N GLN A 10 12.81 24.04 -2.81
CA GLN A 10 12.78 23.24 -4.04
C GLN A 10 11.33 22.88 -4.39
N LYS A 11 10.85 23.42 -5.51
CA LYS A 11 9.59 23.04 -6.15
C LYS A 11 9.65 21.54 -6.46
N VAL A 12 9.08 20.72 -5.57
CA VAL A 12 8.97 19.27 -5.75
C VAL A 12 8.31 19.04 -7.11
N ARG A 13 9.07 18.58 -8.10
CA ARG A 13 8.47 18.23 -9.39
C ARG A 13 7.70 16.94 -9.17
N VAL A 14 6.38 17.01 -9.34
CA VAL A 14 5.50 15.85 -9.27
C VAL A 14 5.96 14.86 -10.34
N GLY A 15 6.48 13.70 -9.92
CA GLY A 15 6.95 12.64 -10.82
C GLY A 15 8.41 12.20 -10.65
N ILE A 16 9.27 12.91 -9.91
CA ILE A 16 10.68 12.47 -9.71
C ILE A 16 10.76 11.22 -8.80
N ASN A 17 9.75 10.98 -7.96
CA ASN A 17 9.78 9.95 -6.92
C ASN A 17 8.96 8.68 -7.27
N LYS A 18 8.61 8.44 -8.55
CA LYS A 18 7.96 7.18 -8.92
C LYS A 18 9.05 6.08 -8.97
N PRO A 19 8.89 4.96 -8.25
CA PRO A 19 9.86 3.87 -8.35
C PRO A 19 9.77 3.20 -9.73
N ASP A 20 10.92 2.80 -10.28
CA ASP A 20 10.99 2.08 -11.57
C ASP A 20 10.47 0.64 -11.45
N PHE A 21 10.58 0.04 -10.25
CA PHE A 21 10.02 -1.26 -9.91
C PHE A 21 9.76 -1.34 -8.40
N SER A 22 8.96 -2.30 -7.95
CA SER A 22 8.70 -2.56 -6.52
C SER A 22 8.92 -4.02 -6.19
N ILE A 23 9.40 -4.30 -4.98
CA ILE A 23 9.49 -5.66 -4.45
C ILE A 23 8.67 -5.69 -3.16
N LEU A 24 7.62 -6.49 -3.17
CA LEU A 24 6.74 -6.68 -2.03
C LEU A 24 7.07 -8.01 -1.37
N VAL A 25 7.40 -7.98 -0.09
CA VAL A 25 7.75 -9.17 0.70
C VAL A 25 6.71 -9.29 1.81
N TYR A 26 5.81 -10.27 1.69
CA TYR A 26 4.62 -10.44 2.54
C TYR A 26 3.76 -9.19 2.71
N PRO A 27 3.35 -8.54 1.62
CA PRO A 27 2.50 -7.37 1.74
C PRO A 27 1.10 -7.76 2.24
N VAL A 28 0.50 -6.83 2.98
CA VAL A 28 -0.97 -6.77 3.12
C VAL A 28 -1.48 -6.01 1.90
N ILE A 29 -2.21 -6.68 1.01
CA ILE A 29 -2.65 -6.12 -0.29
C ILE A 29 -4.10 -5.69 -0.25
N THR A 30 -4.98 -6.59 0.23
CA THR A 30 -6.42 -6.33 0.32
C THR A 30 -6.74 -5.79 1.72
N MET A 31 -7.37 -4.61 1.75
CA MET A 31 -7.90 -4.04 2.97
C MET A 31 -9.41 -4.32 3.03
N ASP A 32 -9.85 -5.13 4.00
CA ASP A 32 -11.27 -5.38 4.25
C ASP A 32 -11.66 -4.81 5.61
N TYR A 33 -12.78 -4.09 5.67
CA TYR A 33 -13.36 -3.59 6.91
C TYR A 33 -13.65 -4.72 7.91
N ASN A 34 -13.96 -5.92 7.42
CA ASN A 34 -14.21 -7.07 8.28
C ASN A 34 -12.92 -7.61 8.92
N ASN A 35 -11.76 -7.36 8.29
CA ASN A 35 -10.45 -7.76 8.80
C ASN A 35 -9.92 -6.70 9.77
N GLN A 36 -10.54 -6.63 10.96
CA GLN A 36 -10.13 -5.80 12.10
C GLN A 36 -8.80 -6.26 12.75
N THR A 37 -7.82 -6.60 11.92
CA THR A 37 -6.47 -6.95 12.35
C THR A 37 -5.82 -5.78 13.09
N TRP A 38 -4.81 -6.08 13.91
CA TRP A 38 -4.04 -5.06 14.62
C TRP A 38 -3.44 -4.01 13.66
N THR A 39 -2.91 -4.46 12.52
CA THR A 39 -2.38 -3.57 11.47
C THR A 39 -3.46 -2.64 10.92
N PHE A 40 -4.66 -3.17 10.63
CA PHE A 40 -5.78 -2.36 10.14
C PHE A 40 -6.18 -1.27 11.15
N LYS A 41 -6.35 -1.63 12.43
CA LYS A 41 -6.67 -0.65 13.49
C LYS A 41 -5.56 0.37 13.69
N SER A 42 -4.30 -0.04 13.60
CA SER A 42 -3.16 0.88 13.70
C SER A 42 -3.11 1.89 12.55
N LEU A 43 -3.59 1.52 11.35
CA LEU A 43 -3.57 2.40 10.18
C LEU A 43 -4.81 3.30 10.09
N PHE A 44 -5.99 2.79 10.47
CA PHE A 44 -7.26 3.46 10.19
C PHE A 44 -8.11 3.79 11.43
N GLY A 45 -7.74 3.28 12.62
CA GLY A 45 -8.50 3.44 13.85
C GLY A 45 -9.77 2.58 13.90
N ASP A 46 -10.67 2.92 14.83
CA ASP A 46 -11.84 2.09 15.14
C ASP A 46 -13.06 2.30 14.23
N ASN A 47 -13.16 3.45 13.56
CA ASN A 47 -14.28 3.76 12.67
C ASN A 47 -13.82 4.44 11.37
N PRO A 48 -13.14 3.70 10.48
CA PRO A 48 -12.64 4.28 9.24
C PRO A 48 -13.73 4.45 8.18
N ASN A 49 -13.61 5.52 7.39
CA ASN A 49 -14.46 5.73 6.21
C ASN A 49 -14.16 4.65 5.15
N LYS A 50 -15.21 4.03 4.59
CA LYS A 50 -15.11 3.05 3.51
C LYS A 50 -14.28 3.54 2.33
N GLU A 51 -14.41 4.81 1.95
CA GLU A 51 -13.65 5.40 0.84
C GLU A 51 -12.14 5.36 1.08
N ILE A 52 -11.71 5.57 2.32
CA ILE A 52 -10.30 5.49 2.71
C ILE A 52 -9.80 4.04 2.56
N ILE A 53 -10.59 3.07 3.00
CA ILE A 53 -10.24 1.64 2.88
C ILE A 53 -10.07 1.25 1.41
N TYR A 54 -11.01 1.64 0.55
CA TYR A 54 -10.91 1.38 -0.89
C TYR A 54 -9.67 2.02 -1.51
N ARG A 55 -9.34 3.25 -1.09
CA ARG A 55 -8.16 3.97 -1.56
C ARG A 55 -6.84 3.31 -1.16
N TYR A 56 -6.79 2.66 0.00
CA TYR A 56 -5.58 2.00 0.52
C TYR A 56 -5.55 0.49 0.25
N SER A 57 -6.57 -0.07 -0.40
CA SER A 57 -6.56 -1.44 -0.90
C SER A 57 -5.79 -1.50 -2.22
N ASN A 58 -4.58 -2.06 -2.20
CA ASN A 58 -3.70 -2.01 -3.37
C ASN A 58 -4.23 -2.83 -4.55
N ASP A 59 -4.94 -3.93 -4.29
CA ASP A 59 -5.59 -4.77 -5.31
C ASP A 59 -6.65 -4.02 -6.14
N LEU A 60 -7.28 -2.99 -5.58
CA LEU A 60 -8.30 -2.21 -6.28
C LEU A 60 -7.72 -1.02 -7.06
N ASN A 61 -6.45 -0.68 -6.82
CA ASN A 61 -5.83 0.53 -7.37
C ASN A 61 -4.69 0.23 -8.36
N VAL A 62 -4.47 -1.04 -8.73
CA VAL A 62 -3.49 -1.40 -9.77
C VAL A 62 -4.01 -0.96 -11.14
N ASN A 63 -3.15 -0.28 -11.90
CA ASN A 63 -3.43 0.20 -13.25
C ASN A 63 -2.18 0.12 -14.13
N LYS A 64 -2.29 0.59 -15.38
CA LYS A 64 -1.19 0.52 -16.37
C LYS A 64 0.03 1.36 -16.01
N ASP A 65 -0.12 2.35 -15.14
CA ASP A 65 0.97 3.23 -14.68
C ASP A 65 1.68 2.68 -13.45
N THR A 66 1.14 1.62 -12.83
CA THR A 66 1.75 0.92 -11.70
C THR A 66 3.10 0.33 -12.12
N PRO A 67 4.19 0.56 -11.36
CA PRO A 67 5.49 0.02 -11.70
C PRO A 67 5.50 -1.51 -11.64
N PRO A 68 6.32 -2.18 -12.49
CA PRO A 68 6.53 -3.62 -12.42
C PRO A 68 6.84 -4.06 -10.98
N THR A 69 6.11 -5.05 -10.48
CA THR A 69 6.21 -5.47 -9.08
C THR A 69 6.53 -6.95 -8.97
N ILE A 70 7.54 -7.29 -8.16
CA ILE A 70 7.87 -8.67 -7.79
C ILE A 70 7.29 -8.93 -6.41
N LEU A 71 6.65 -10.08 -6.23
CA LEU A 71 6.01 -10.44 -4.98
C LEU A 71 6.62 -11.72 -4.39
N PHE A 72 7.01 -11.64 -3.13
CA PHE A 72 7.41 -12.77 -2.30
C PHE A 72 6.35 -13.06 -1.25
N ILE A 73 5.79 -14.27 -1.29
CA ILE A 73 4.85 -14.79 -0.29
C ILE A 73 5.50 -16.07 0.25
N LEU A 74 5.62 -16.23 1.57
CA LEU A 74 5.89 -17.55 2.15
C LEU A 74 4.60 -18.09 2.73
N MET A 75 4.32 -19.32 2.34
CA MET A 75 3.13 -20.07 2.71
C MET A 75 3.15 -20.57 4.18
N MET A 76 4.02 -20.02 5.03
CA MET A 76 4.13 -20.39 6.45
C MET A 76 3.25 -19.56 7.39
N ILE A 77 2.29 -18.81 6.86
CA ILE A 77 1.22 -18.21 7.67
C ILE A 77 -0.05 -19.01 7.35
N TRP A 78 -0.45 -19.89 8.28
CA TRP A 78 -1.63 -20.77 8.16
C TRP A 78 -2.97 -20.02 8.26
N GLU A 79 -2.94 -18.71 8.03
CA GLU A 79 -4.03 -17.75 8.25
C GLU A 79 -4.20 -16.79 7.06
N LEU A 80 -3.53 -17.07 5.94
CA LEU A 80 -3.83 -16.40 4.68
C LEU A 80 -5.09 -17.03 4.08
N HIS A 81 -6.21 -16.33 4.22
CA HIS A 81 -7.44 -16.66 3.51
C HIS A 81 -7.13 -16.85 2.01
N PRO A 82 -7.64 -17.90 1.34
CA PRO A 82 -7.30 -18.25 -0.05
C PRO A 82 -7.62 -17.16 -1.08
N LYS A 83 -8.44 -16.16 -0.71
CA LYS A 83 -8.74 -14.99 -1.55
C LYS A 83 -7.52 -14.08 -1.77
N THR A 84 -6.64 -13.96 -0.77
CA THR A 84 -5.46 -13.10 -0.86
C THR A 84 -4.49 -13.60 -1.93
N VAL A 85 -4.31 -14.92 -2.03
CA VAL A 85 -3.42 -15.56 -3.02
C VAL A 85 -3.98 -15.45 -4.45
N LEU A 86 -5.30 -15.53 -4.61
CA LEU A 86 -5.93 -15.47 -5.94
C LEU A 86 -5.88 -14.06 -6.54
N ASN A 87 -6.13 -13.02 -5.73
CA ASN A 87 -6.05 -11.63 -6.20
C ASN A 87 -4.63 -11.22 -6.58
N ILE A 88 -3.64 -11.82 -5.92
CA ILE A 88 -2.22 -11.60 -6.18
C ILE A 88 -1.75 -12.10 -7.55
N ILE A 89 -2.25 -13.26 -8.00
CA ILE A 89 -1.84 -13.88 -9.27
C ILE A 89 -2.40 -13.11 -10.49
N LEU A 90 -3.42 -12.27 -10.27
CA LEU A 90 -4.13 -11.52 -11.30
C LEU A 90 -3.65 -10.05 -11.43
N LEU A 91 -2.69 -9.63 -10.62
CA LEU A 91 -2.00 -8.33 -10.72
C LEU A 91 -0.74 -8.46 -11.59
#